data_AF-A0A2E4W1H9-F1
#
_entry.id   AF-A0A2E4W1H9-F1
#
_cell.length_a   1.000
_cell.length_b   1.000
_cell.length_c   1.000
_cell.angle_alpha   90.00
_cell.angle_beta   90.00
_cell.angle_gamma   90.00
#
_symmetry.space_group_name_H-M   'P 1'
#
loop_
_entity.id
_entity.type
_entity.pdbx_description
1 polymer ?
#
loop_
_entity_poly.entity_id
_entity_poly.type
_entity_poly.pdbx_seq_one_letter_code
_entity_poly.pdbx_strand_id
1 'polypeptide(L)'
;MLTENQYQPLPNCLTIKESEIHGNGLFALSDIPTGTDLGESHYRCSETSEIKRTPLGGFINHSENSNCKRVGGPSSFHIITTSEIRSGEELTVTYTWYNPT
;
A
#
# COMPACT_ATOMS: atom_id res chain seq x y z
N MET A 1 3.26 17.42 20.96
CA MET A 1 4.42 16.81 20.28
C MET A 1 4.22 15.31 20.35
N LEU A 2 4.01 14.63 19.21
CA LEU A 2 3.89 13.17 19.18
C LEU A 2 5.31 12.60 19.23
N THR A 3 5.59 11.77 20.23
CA THR A 3 6.88 11.11 20.43
C THR A 3 7.08 10.03 19.37
N GLU A 4 8.27 9.97 18.75
CA GLU A 4 8.68 9.03 17.68
C GLU A 4 8.73 7.53 18.08
N ASN A 5 7.82 7.02 18.90
CA ASN A 5 7.95 5.64 19.39
C ASN A 5 6.64 4.87 19.63
N GLN A 6 5.55 5.23 18.96
CA GLN A 6 4.36 4.39 18.88
C GLN A 6 4.36 3.63 17.56
N TYR A 7 4.17 2.30 17.64
CA TYR A 7 3.95 1.47 16.48
C TYR A 7 2.78 2.02 15.65
N GLN A 8 3.04 2.26 14.36
CA GLN A 8 2.02 2.66 13.39
C GLN A 8 1.86 1.53 12.37
N PRO A 9 0.63 0.98 12.21
CA PRO A 9 0.38 -0.08 11.23
C PRO A 9 0.40 0.44 9.78
N LEU A 10 0.21 1.74 9.58
CA LEU A 10 0.26 2.43 8.29
C LEU A 10 1.10 3.71 8.41
N PRO A 11 1.71 4.19 7.31
CA PRO A 11 2.28 5.53 7.25
C PRO A 11 1.27 6.61 7.67
N ASN A 12 1.76 7.65 8.36
CA ASN A 12 0.91 8.75 8.85
C ASN A 12 0.17 9.52 7.75
N CYS A 13 0.60 9.38 6.49
CA CYS A 13 -0.06 9.97 5.34
C CYS A 13 -1.23 9.12 4.80
N LEU A 14 -1.52 7.96 5.40
CA LEU A 14 -2.56 7.04 4.94
C LEU A 14 -3.63 6.79 6.00
N THR A 15 -4.84 6.51 5.53
CA THR A 15 -5.95 6.04 6.35
C THR A 15 -6.74 4.96 5.61
N ILE A 16 -7.63 4.27 6.32
CA ILE A 16 -8.54 3.27 5.76
C ILE A 16 -9.94 3.87 5.72
N LYS A 17 -10.62 3.74 4.59
CA LYS A 17 -12.03 4.12 4.41
C LYS A 17 -12.75 3.09 3.56
N GLU A 18 -14.07 3.16 3.54
CA GLU A 18 -14.89 2.43 2.57
C GLU A 18 -14.50 2.88 1.15
N SER A 19 -14.30 1.90 0.27
CA SER A 19 -13.86 2.10 -1.10
C SER A 19 -15.01 1.86 -2.06
N GLU A 20 -15.07 2.68 -3.12
CA GLU A 20 -15.99 2.44 -4.24
C GLU A 20 -15.54 1.27 -5.14
N ILE A 21 -14.29 0.82 -5.00
CA ILE A 21 -13.73 -0.32 -5.74
C ILE A 21 -14.14 -1.62 -5.05
N HIS A 22 -13.71 -1.81 -3.80
CA HIS A 22 -14.00 -3.03 -3.05
C HIS A 22 -13.74 -2.85 -1.55
N GLY A 23 -14.75 -3.12 -0.72
CA GLY A 23 -14.64 -3.17 0.74
C GLY A 23 -14.02 -1.90 1.33
N ASN A 24 -12.87 -2.07 1.99
CA ASN A 24 -12.08 -0.95 2.51
C ASN A 24 -10.82 -0.76 1.65
N GLY A 25 -10.48 0.50 1.40
CA GLY A 25 -9.30 0.92 0.64
C GLY A 25 -8.36 1.80 1.46
N LEU A 26 -7.16 2.03 0.91
CA LEU A 26 -6.20 3.00 1.45
C LEU A 26 -6.41 4.36 0.81
N PHE A 27 -6.46 5.41 1.63
CA PHE A 27 -6.66 6.78 1.17
C PHE A 27 -5.58 7.71 1.70
N ALA A 28 -5.19 8.67 0.89
CA ALA A 28 -4.24 9.71 1.27
C ALA A 28 -4.88 10.69 2.27
N LEU A 29 -4.19 11.00 3.36
CA LEU A 29 -4.52 12.06 4.34
C LEU A 29 -3.89 13.41 3.99
N SER A 30 -2.87 13.40 3.13
CA SER A 30 -2.15 14.57 2.65
C SER A 30 -1.66 14.30 1.23
N ASP A 31 -1.27 15.33 0.50
CA ASP A 31 -0.63 15.14 -0.81
C ASP A 31 0.65 14.29 -0.66
N ILE A 32 0.82 13.32 -1.57
CA ILE A 32 1.95 12.38 -1.59
C ILE A 32 2.67 12.54 -2.94
N PRO A 33 3.97 12.90 -2.94
CA PRO A 33 4.73 13.02 -4.18
C PRO A 33 4.87 11.71 -4.95
N THR A 34 5.04 11.80 -6.26
CA THR A 34 5.46 10.67 -7.11
C THR A 34 6.78 10.08 -6.62
N GLY A 35 6.91 8.75 -6.67
CA GLY A 35 8.13 8.04 -6.30
C GLY A 35 8.32 7.86 -4.78
N THR A 36 7.30 8.19 -3.97
CA THR A 36 7.33 7.99 -2.52
C THR A 36 7.22 6.49 -2.21
N ASP A 37 8.16 5.96 -1.43
CA ASP A 37 8.05 4.63 -0.83
C ASP A 37 7.13 4.69 0.41
N LEU A 38 5.98 4.05 0.32
CA LEU A 38 4.97 3.97 1.37
C LEU A 38 5.24 2.84 2.37
N GLY A 39 6.28 2.05 2.15
CA GLY A 39 6.71 0.97 3.03
C GLY A 39 6.30 -0.42 2.56
N GLU A 40 6.58 -1.38 3.42
CA GLU A 40 6.41 -2.81 3.14
C GLU A 40 4.93 -3.19 3.04
N SER A 41 4.55 -3.81 1.94
CA SER A 41 3.23 -4.42 1.71
C SER A 41 3.22 -5.91 1.99
N HIS A 42 4.32 -6.58 1.69
CA HIS A 42 4.45 -8.02 1.82
C HIS A 42 5.87 -8.39 2.24
N TYR A 43 5.99 -9.44 3.05
CA TYR A 43 7.28 -10.06 3.36
C TYR A 43 7.17 -11.58 3.21
N ARG A 44 8.31 -12.21 2.92
CA ARG A 44 8.45 -13.67 2.91
C ARG A 44 8.88 -14.14 4.29
N CYS A 45 8.05 -14.96 4.92
CA CYS A 45 8.37 -15.61 6.18
C CYS A 45 9.53 -16.60 5.96
N SER A 46 10.63 -16.45 6.72
CA SER A 46 11.85 -17.25 6.58
C SER A 46 11.62 -18.73 6.85
N GLU A 47 10.72 -19.06 7.77
CA GLU A 47 10.47 -20.41 8.26
C GLU A 47 9.59 -21.20 7.29
N THR A 48 8.64 -20.53 6.64
CA THR A 48 7.60 -21.18 5.82
C THR A 48 7.74 -20.89 4.33
N SER A 49 8.56 -19.91 3.95
CA SER A 49 8.62 -19.30 2.61
C SER A 49 7.29 -18.69 2.12
N GLU A 50 6.27 -18.59 2.97
CA GLU A 50 4.99 -17.98 2.63
C GLU A 50 5.12 -16.46 2.54
N ILE A 51 4.37 -15.86 1.61
CA ILE A 51 4.24 -14.41 1.51
C ILE A 51 3.11 -13.96 2.44
N LYS A 52 3.44 -13.14 3.43
CA LYS A 52 2.49 -12.51 4.36
C LYS A 52 2.28 -11.05 3.97
N ARG A 53 1.08 -10.53 4.24
CA ARG A 53 0.70 -9.13 3.99
C ARG A 53 0.83 -8.31 5.26
N THR A 54 1.35 -7.10 5.14
CA THR A 54 1.21 -6.05 6.15
C THR A 54 -0.17 -5.39 6.02
N PRO A 55 -0.57 -4.49 6.95
CA PRO A 55 -1.78 -3.69 6.76
C PRO A 55 -1.79 -2.94 5.41
N LEU A 56 -0.64 -2.41 4.97
CA LEU A 56 -0.50 -1.75 3.67
C LEU A 56 -0.85 -2.71 2.51
N GLY A 57 -0.33 -3.94 2.53
CA GLY A 57 -0.68 -4.94 1.50
C GLY A 57 -2.07 -5.55 1.65
N GLY A 58 -2.68 -5.45 2.84
CA GLY A 58 -4.00 -5.99 3.14
C GLY A 58 -5.16 -5.10 2.66
N PHE A 59 -4.98 -3.78 2.68
CA PHE A 59 -6.03 -2.80 2.34
C PHE A 59 -5.81 -2.09 1.01
N ILE A 60 -4.70 -2.29 0.31
CA ILE A 60 -4.50 -1.68 -1.00
C ILE A 60 -5.36 -2.38 -2.05
N ASN A 61 -6.13 -1.60 -2.80
CA ASN A 61 -7.04 -2.10 -3.82
C ASN A 61 -6.38 -2.16 -5.20
N HIS A 62 -7.09 -2.77 -6.15
CA HIS A 62 -6.65 -2.91 -7.53
C HIS A 62 -7.33 -1.91 -8.46
N SER A 63 -6.56 -1.37 -9.41
CA SER A 63 -7.07 -0.62 -10.56
C SER A 63 -6.18 -0.86 -11.79
N GLU A 64 -6.77 -0.85 -12.98
CA GLU A 64 -6.03 -0.85 -14.25
C GLU A 64 -5.24 0.46 -14.44
N ASN A 65 -5.83 1.59 -14.03
CA ASN A 65 -5.19 2.91 -14.01
C ASN A 65 -4.66 3.22 -12.61
N SER A 66 -3.71 2.40 -12.13
CA SER A 66 -3.20 2.52 -10.76
C SER A 66 -2.23 3.70 -10.57
N ASN A 67 -2.25 4.27 -9.37
CA ASN A 67 -1.36 5.37 -8.93
C ASN A 67 -0.20 4.89 -8.05
N CYS A 68 -0.09 3.58 -7.82
CA CYS A 68 1.02 2.95 -7.13
C CYS A 68 1.50 1.70 -7.86
N LYS A 69 2.76 1.32 -7.63
CA LYS A 69 3.33 0.04 -8.05
C LYS A 69 3.96 -0.68 -6.88
N ARG A 70 3.92 -2.01 -6.93
CA ARG A 70 4.67 -2.84 -6.00
C ARG A 70 6.09 -3.07 -6.53
N VAL A 71 7.10 -2.78 -5.71
CA VAL A 71 8.52 -3.00 -6.02
C VAL A 71 9.11 -3.89 -4.96
N GLY A 72 9.88 -4.91 -5.33
CA GLY A 72 10.43 -5.83 -4.34
C GLY A 72 11.27 -6.94 -4.93
N GLY A 73 11.66 -7.87 -4.07
CA GLY A 73 12.56 -8.97 -4.38
C GLY A 73 12.24 -10.24 -3.60
N PRO A 74 13.22 -11.13 -3.40
CA PRO A 74 13.00 -12.44 -2.76
C PRO A 74 12.42 -12.34 -1.35
N SER A 75 12.77 -11.28 -0.61
CA SER A 75 12.47 -11.15 0.82
C SER A 75 11.22 -10.31 1.12
N SER A 76 11.03 -9.19 0.42
CA SER A 76 9.91 -8.29 0.69
C SER A 76 9.51 -7.46 -0.52
N PHE A 77 8.34 -6.84 -0.42
CA PHE A 77 7.76 -5.97 -1.43
C PHE A 77 7.21 -4.71 -0.78
N HIS A 78 7.54 -3.58 -1.37
CA HIS A 78 7.12 -2.23 -0.99
C HIS A 78 6.12 -1.65 -1.99
N ILE A 79 5.35 -0.64 -1.57
CA ILE A 79 4.48 0.14 -2.46
C ILE A 79 5.14 1.48 -2.74
N ILE A 80 5.28 1.83 -4.01
CA ILE A 80 5.85 3.10 -4.46
C ILE A 80 4.81 3.83 -5.31
N THR A 81 4.58 5.12 -5.03
CA THR A 81 3.67 5.94 -5.86
C THR A 81 4.23 6.13 -7.27
N THR A 82 3.37 6.02 -8.29
CA THR A 82 3.72 6.21 -9.71
C THR A 82 3.28 7.57 -10.25
N SER A 83 2.41 8.26 -9.52
CA SER A 83 1.98 9.63 -9.75
C SER A 83 1.91 10.40 -8.43
N GLU A 84 1.68 11.71 -8.53
CA GLU A 84 1.23 12.49 -7.39
C GLU A 84 -0.13 11.94 -6.93
N ILE A 85 -0.34 11.88 -5.62
CA ILE A 85 -1.61 11.45 -5.01
C ILE A 85 -2.10 12.61 -4.15
N ARG A 86 -3.29 13.12 -4.45
CA ARG A 86 -3.90 14.23 -3.69
C ARG A 86 -4.55 13.71 -2.41
N SER A 87 -4.60 14.57 -1.40
CA SER A 87 -5.36 14.30 -0.18
C SER A 87 -6.79 13.86 -0.51
N GLY A 88 -7.20 12.69 0.00
CA GLY A 88 -8.50 12.10 -0.22
C GLY A 88 -8.58 11.09 -1.38
N GLU A 89 -7.54 10.97 -2.22
CA GLU A 89 -7.52 9.96 -3.28
C GLU A 89 -7.25 8.55 -2.73
N GLU A 90 -7.83 7.54 -3.38
CA GLU A 90 -7.59 6.14 -3.09
C GLU A 90 -6.28 5.66 -3.73
N LEU A 91 -5.46 4.94 -2.97
CA LEU A 91 -4.25 4.30 -3.45
C LEU A 91 -4.59 2.92 -4.01
N THR A 92 -4.15 2.68 -5.24
CA THR A 92 -4.38 1.40 -5.93
C THR A 92 -3.11 0.90 -6.60
N VAL A 93 -3.03 -0.41 -6.81
CA VAL A 93 -1.97 -1.06 -7.57
C VAL A 93 -2.53 -1.86 -8.73
N THR A 94 -1.79 -1.99 -9.83
CA THR A 94 -2.12 -2.98 -10.84
C THR A 94 -1.59 -4.35 -10.39
N TYR A 95 -2.48 -5.32 -10.18
CA TYR A 95 -2.10 -6.67 -9.79
C TYR A 95 -1.37 -7.33 -10.95
N THR A 96 -0.13 -7.74 -10.70
CA THR A 96 0.71 -8.43 -11.68
C THR A 96 0.77 -9.94 -11.47
N TRP A 97 0.19 -10.47 -10.37
CA TRP A 97 0.29 -11.88 -10.00
C TRP A 97 -1.00 -12.69 -10.18
N TYR A 98 -2.14 -12.02 -10.31
CA TYR A 98 -3.43 -12.66 -10.56
C TYR A 98 -4.29 -11.75 -11.43
N ASN A 99 -5.04 -12.33 -12.36
CA ASN A 99 -6.20 -11.66 -12.95
C ASN A 99 -7.36 -11.83 -11.97
N PRO A 100 -7.92 -10.75 -11.39
CA PRO A 100 -9.16 -10.86 -10.64
C PRO A 100 -10.28 -11.31 -11.60
N THR A 101 -10.97 -12.39 -11.25
CA THR A 101 -12.23 -12.82 -11.88
C THR A 101 -13.41 -12.27 -11.12
#